data_AF-A0A920I2F7-F1
#
_entry.id   AF-A0A920I2F7-F1
#
_cell.length_a   1.000
_cell.length_b   1.000
_cell.length_c   1.000
_cell.angle_alpha   90.00
_cell.angle_beta   90.00
_cell.angle_gamma   90.00
#
_symmetry.space_group_name_H-M   'P 1'
#
loop_
_entity.id
_entity.type
_entity.pdbx_description
1 polymer ?
#
loop_
_entity_poly.entity_id
_entity_poly.type
_entity_poly.pdbx_seq_one_letter_code
_entity_poly.pdbx_strand_id
1 'polypeptide(L)'
;MKTHARVVVIGGGVVGVSALYHLAKKGWSDVVLIERKELTSGSTWHAAGLLPLFNMSYSVGQIHKYSVKFYQELQEETGMNVGFRNVSNIRLAQTEDRMDEYRQYAGVASTIGVDVDFLTPDEVKDIWPLCNTEGLVGAIRHPGDGYIQPADLTQALARGARDRGAEIYRNTTVTGISRTASGEWKITTDKGEITCEHVVSATGNFARQTGRMVGLNIPVIPVEHQYIVTEPHDDIKARQAAGLPEMGVLRDSDGRWYMREEAGGLILGPYEAGAPACYVDGPSADSEYELFQEDLERLEPHIESAMHRVPAFGESGVKKVYNGAIAYTPDGNPIIGPAWDVPNFWLSEGHSFGITAAGGAGWQLAEWIVEGEPTIDMLGVDPRRYGSYANESYLKAKNEEAYENVFVIHYPDEERGAARPLRTAPCYDRLKDLGAVFGQKFGWERANWFAPEGTPQEDHWSFRRSNWFEHVGNECAIRLRMPACWTCRPLPNAGFPALAPRPSSTILPPTSCRRASGAYRSPCADRAWRRAFRIHDPA
;
A
#
# COMPACT_ATOMS: atom_id res chain seq x y z
N MET A 1 -12.20 -31.49 -9.85
CA MET A 1 -11.10 -30.51 -9.92
C MET A 1 -10.46 -30.64 -11.29
N LYS A 2 -10.25 -29.53 -11.99
CA LYS A 2 -9.46 -29.47 -13.22
C LYS A 2 -8.04 -29.97 -12.95
N THR A 3 -7.44 -30.65 -13.91
CA THR A 3 -6.03 -31.09 -13.83
C THR A 3 -5.09 -30.13 -14.57
N HIS A 4 -5.65 -29.23 -15.37
CA HIS A 4 -4.93 -28.21 -16.12
C HIS A 4 -5.75 -26.90 -16.10
N ALA A 5 -5.06 -25.76 -15.97
CA ALA A 5 -5.66 -24.44 -16.05
C ALA A 5 -4.63 -23.45 -16.61
N ARG A 6 -5.04 -22.37 -17.27
CA ARG A 6 -4.09 -21.32 -17.67
C ARG A 6 -3.53 -20.59 -16.45
N VAL A 7 -4.38 -20.23 -15.49
CA VAL A 7 -3.98 -19.52 -14.27
C VAL A 7 -4.57 -20.18 -13.03
N VAL A 8 -3.75 -20.36 -12.01
CA VAL A 8 -4.20 -20.72 -10.65
C VAL A 8 -4.00 -19.53 -9.72
N VAL A 9 -5.09 -19.08 -9.10
CA VAL A 9 -5.08 -18.06 -8.03
C VAL A 9 -5.14 -18.78 -6.69
N ILE A 10 -4.24 -18.44 -5.77
CA ILE A 10 -4.17 -19.04 -4.44
C ILE A 10 -4.62 -17.99 -3.42
N GLY A 11 -5.73 -18.29 -2.72
CA GLY A 11 -6.33 -17.42 -1.71
C GLY A 11 -7.71 -16.89 -2.12
N GLY A 12 -8.72 -17.19 -1.31
CA GLY A 12 -10.14 -16.84 -1.48
C GLY A 12 -10.59 -15.61 -0.68
N GLY A 13 -9.65 -14.75 -0.28
CA GLY A 13 -9.98 -13.39 0.17
C GLY A 13 -10.38 -12.48 -0.99
N VAL A 14 -10.88 -11.28 -0.68
CA VAL A 14 -11.38 -10.34 -1.70
C VAL A 14 -10.35 -10.04 -2.81
N VAL A 15 -9.06 -10.01 -2.46
CA VAL A 15 -7.96 -9.74 -3.40
C VAL A 15 -7.81 -10.87 -4.43
N GLY A 16 -7.78 -12.12 -4.00
CA GLY A 16 -7.65 -13.27 -4.90
C GLY A 16 -8.91 -13.47 -5.75
N VAL A 17 -10.09 -13.29 -5.16
CA VAL A 17 -11.36 -13.34 -5.91
C VAL A 17 -11.45 -12.18 -6.92
N SER A 18 -10.93 -11.00 -6.60
CA SER A 18 -10.82 -9.90 -7.55
C SER A 18 -9.89 -10.25 -8.73
N ALA A 19 -8.72 -10.84 -8.48
CA ALA A 19 -7.83 -11.29 -9.56
C ALA A 19 -8.52 -12.34 -10.46
N LEU A 20 -9.18 -13.33 -9.86
CA LEU A 20 -9.98 -14.33 -10.57
C LEU A 20 -11.05 -13.67 -11.47
N TYR A 21 -11.82 -12.72 -10.91
CA TYR A 21 -12.87 -12.00 -11.61
C TYR A 21 -12.31 -11.22 -12.82
N HIS A 22 -11.23 -10.46 -12.64
CA HIS A 22 -10.68 -9.62 -13.70
C HIS A 22 -10.04 -10.44 -14.83
N LEU A 23 -9.37 -11.55 -14.49
CA LEU A 23 -8.88 -12.50 -15.50
C LEU A 23 -10.03 -13.11 -16.31
N ALA A 24 -11.11 -13.50 -15.65
CA ALA A 24 -12.31 -14.00 -16.33
C ALA A 24 -12.99 -12.92 -17.19
N LYS A 25 -13.05 -11.66 -16.71
CA LYS A 25 -13.58 -10.51 -17.45
C LYS A 25 -12.76 -10.17 -18.70
N LYS A 26 -11.45 -10.43 -18.67
CA LYS A 26 -10.55 -10.36 -19.84
C LYS A 26 -10.74 -11.52 -20.84
N GLY A 27 -11.68 -12.43 -20.60
CA GLY A 27 -12.02 -13.54 -21.49
C GLY A 27 -11.24 -14.82 -21.24
N TRP A 28 -10.44 -14.89 -20.16
CA TRP A 28 -9.79 -16.14 -19.76
C TRP A 28 -10.72 -16.95 -18.89
N SER A 29 -11.39 -17.95 -19.47
CA SER A 29 -12.28 -18.87 -18.74
C SER A 29 -11.55 -20.04 -18.10
N ASP A 30 -10.29 -20.30 -18.47
CA ASP A 30 -9.48 -21.36 -17.88
C ASP A 30 -8.66 -20.87 -16.67
N VAL A 31 -9.38 -20.31 -15.69
CA VAL A 31 -8.82 -19.74 -14.47
C VAL A 31 -9.46 -20.42 -13.27
N VAL A 32 -8.63 -20.84 -12.32
CA VAL A 32 -9.05 -21.56 -11.12
C VAL A 32 -8.59 -20.78 -9.89
N LEU A 33 -9.45 -20.67 -8.87
CA LEU A 33 -9.08 -20.22 -7.53
C LEU A 33 -9.07 -21.40 -6.56
N ILE A 34 -8.04 -21.47 -5.72
CA ILE A 34 -7.91 -22.46 -4.65
C ILE A 34 -7.94 -21.73 -3.30
N GLU A 35 -8.87 -22.14 -2.44
CA GLU A 35 -9.04 -21.61 -1.08
C GLU A 35 -9.01 -22.76 -0.08
N ARG A 36 -8.15 -22.65 0.93
CA ARG A 36 -7.88 -23.69 1.93
C ARG A 36 -9.09 -24.00 2.82
N LYS A 37 -9.93 -23.01 3.11
CA LYS A 37 -11.14 -23.11 3.92
C LYS A 37 -12.32 -22.53 3.14
N GLU A 38 -12.98 -21.52 3.68
CA GLU A 38 -14.05 -20.78 3.03
C GLU A 38 -13.57 -19.45 2.46
N LEU A 39 -14.30 -18.93 1.45
CA LEU A 39 -14.05 -17.59 0.95
C LEU A 39 -14.16 -16.59 2.11
N THR A 40 -13.33 -15.55 2.11
CA THR A 40 -13.26 -14.50 3.14
C THR A 40 -12.67 -14.92 4.50
N SER A 41 -12.35 -16.19 4.72
CA SER A 41 -11.93 -16.74 6.03
C SER A 41 -10.59 -16.24 6.59
N GLY A 42 -9.84 -15.44 5.81
CA GLY A 42 -8.67 -14.68 6.26
C GLY A 42 -9.06 -13.34 6.88
N SER A 43 -8.42 -12.23 6.49
CA SER A 43 -8.73 -10.91 7.05
C SER A 43 -9.99 -10.24 6.48
N THR A 44 -10.53 -10.76 5.37
CA THR A 44 -11.62 -10.10 4.64
C THR A 44 -12.92 -10.01 5.45
N TRP A 45 -13.31 -11.07 6.14
CA TRP A 45 -14.61 -11.10 6.84
C TRP A 45 -14.73 -10.10 7.99
N HIS A 46 -13.61 -9.77 8.65
CA HIS A 46 -13.57 -8.85 9.78
C HIS A 46 -13.13 -7.44 9.39
N ALA A 47 -13.04 -7.11 8.10
CA ALA A 47 -12.72 -5.75 7.70
C ALA A 47 -13.92 -4.82 7.98
N ALA A 48 -13.65 -3.59 8.45
CA ALA A 48 -14.71 -2.61 8.71
C ALA A 48 -15.35 -2.04 7.43
N GLY A 49 -14.80 -2.35 6.25
CA GLY A 49 -15.42 -2.07 4.94
C GLY A 49 -15.19 -0.68 4.36
N LEU A 50 -14.33 0.15 4.97
CA LEU A 50 -14.11 1.53 4.52
C LEU A 50 -13.39 1.59 3.16
N LEU A 51 -13.66 2.65 2.38
CA LEU A 51 -13.15 2.79 1.01
C LEU A 51 -12.28 4.04 0.75
N PRO A 52 -11.33 4.41 1.64
CA PRO A 52 -10.60 5.68 1.56
C PRO A 52 -9.96 5.96 0.19
N LEU A 53 -10.40 7.01 -0.48
CA LEU A 53 -9.74 7.54 -1.68
C LEU A 53 -8.46 8.35 -1.37
N PHE A 54 -8.27 8.72 -0.10
CA PHE A 54 -7.07 9.40 0.36
C PHE A 54 -5.84 8.49 0.29
N ASN A 55 -4.87 8.83 -0.56
CA ASN A 55 -3.55 8.23 -0.60
C ASN A 55 -2.54 9.18 -1.30
N MET A 56 -1.31 9.28 -0.77
CA MET A 56 -0.26 10.12 -1.35
C MET A 56 0.49 9.43 -2.51
N SER A 57 0.39 8.11 -2.64
CA SER A 57 0.94 7.34 -3.74
C SER A 57 0.03 7.41 -4.96
N TYR A 58 0.59 7.86 -6.09
CA TYR A 58 -0.12 7.89 -7.37
C TYR A 58 -0.64 6.50 -7.78
N SER A 59 0.21 5.47 -7.71
CA SER A 59 -0.16 4.08 -8.05
C SER A 59 -1.33 3.58 -7.21
N VAL A 60 -1.29 3.81 -5.90
CA VAL A 60 -2.35 3.35 -4.99
C VAL A 60 -3.63 4.16 -5.18
N GLY A 61 -3.52 5.48 -5.37
CA GLY A 61 -4.68 6.32 -5.63
C GLY A 61 -5.42 5.96 -6.92
N GLN A 62 -4.72 5.59 -7.99
CA GLN A 62 -5.33 5.05 -9.22
C GLN A 62 -6.08 3.72 -8.97
N ILE A 63 -5.47 2.81 -8.21
CA ILE A 63 -6.07 1.52 -7.82
C ILE A 63 -7.34 1.73 -6.98
N HIS A 64 -7.30 2.65 -6.00
CA HIS A 64 -8.44 2.97 -5.16
C HIS A 64 -9.58 3.62 -5.97
N LYS A 65 -9.25 4.59 -6.82
CA LYS A 65 -10.22 5.25 -7.72
C LYS A 65 -10.96 4.24 -8.58
N TYR A 66 -10.23 3.30 -9.19
CA TYR A 66 -10.85 2.23 -9.97
C TYR A 66 -11.80 1.40 -9.12
N SER A 67 -11.35 0.93 -7.95
CA SER A 67 -12.11 0.03 -7.10
C SER A 67 -13.43 0.64 -6.64
N VAL A 68 -13.41 1.89 -6.15
CA VAL A 68 -14.61 2.57 -5.67
C VAL A 68 -15.66 2.72 -6.78
N LYS A 69 -15.22 3.13 -7.99
CA LYS A 69 -16.10 3.22 -9.15
C LYS A 69 -16.63 1.83 -9.53
N PHE A 70 -15.75 0.85 -9.66
CA PHE A 70 -16.09 -0.50 -10.07
C PHE A 70 -17.09 -1.18 -9.13
N TYR A 71 -16.97 -0.98 -7.81
CA TYR A 71 -17.89 -1.57 -6.84
C TYR A 71 -19.32 -1.07 -6.96
N GLN A 72 -19.52 0.15 -7.47
CA GLN A 72 -20.86 0.68 -7.80
C GLN A 72 -21.48 -0.06 -8.98
N GLU A 73 -20.66 -0.36 -10.00
CA GLU A 73 -21.08 -1.05 -11.23
C GLU A 73 -21.29 -2.56 -11.01
N LEU A 74 -20.58 -3.15 -10.05
CA LEU A 74 -20.58 -4.60 -9.81
C LEU A 74 -21.97 -5.15 -9.52
N GLN A 75 -22.80 -4.42 -8.77
CA GLN A 75 -24.16 -4.84 -8.46
C GLN A 75 -25.03 -4.96 -9.72
N GLU A 76 -24.89 -4.03 -10.68
CA GLU A 76 -25.63 -4.10 -11.95
C GLU A 76 -25.20 -5.31 -12.76
N GLU A 77 -23.90 -5.62 -12.74
CA GLU A 77 -23.32 -6.72 -13.50
C GLU A 77 -23.70 -8.09 -12.93
N THR A 78 -23.67 -8.26 -11.60
CA THR A 78 -23.88 -9.56 -10.96
C THR A 78 -25.29 -9.73 -10.40
N GLY A 79 -26.09 -8.66 -10.32
CA GLY A 79 -27.39 -8.65 -9.65
C GLY A 79 -27.31 -8.96 -8.14
N MET A 80 -26.13 -8.80 -7.51
CA MET A 80 -25.93 -9.02 -6.08
C MET A 80 -25.69 -7.68 -5.40
N ASN A 81 -26.45 -7.40 -4.34
CA ASN A 81 -26.18 -6.24 -3.51
C ASN A 81 -24.87 -6.46 -2.75
N VAL A 82 -23.90 -5.57 -2.95
CA VAL A 82 -22.57 -5.62 -2.32
C VAL A 82 -22.51 -4.83 -1.01
N GLY A 83 -23.62 -4.22 -0.60
CA GLY A 83 -23.71 -3.38 0.59
C GLY A 83 -22.92 -2.08 0.48
N PHE A 84 -22.70 -1.59 -0.74
CA PHE A 84 -22.02 -0.31 -0.98
C PHE A 84 -22.89 0.87 -0.55
N ARG A 85 -22.30 1.78 0.23
CA ARG A 85 -22.94 2.99 0.75
C ARG A 85 -22.06 4.18 0.41
N ASN A 86 -22.54 5.00 -0.53
CA ASN A 86 -21.89 6.26 -0.87
C ASN A 86 -22.33 7.36 0.10
N VAL A 87 -21.68 7.42 1.26
CA VAL A 87 -21.99 8.37 2.34
C VAL A 87 -20.95 9.48 2.44
N SER A 88 -19.98 9.53 1.53
CA SER A 88 -18.75 10.32 1.60
C SER A 88 -17.79 9.89 2.72
N ASN A 89 -16.59 10.49 2.72
CA ASN A 89 -15.57 10.30 3.74
C ASN A 89 -14.96 11.66 4.10
N ILE A 90 -14.94 12.00 5.39
CA ILE A 90 -14.50 13.29 5.92
C ILE A 90 -13.27 13.05 6.79
N ARG A 91 -12.18 13.77 6.50
CA ARG A 91 -10.96 13.78 7.30
C ARG A 91 -10.78 15.12 7.98
N LEU A 92 -10.83 15.12 9.30
CA LEU A 92 -10.72 16.32 10.14
C LEU A 92 -9.27 16.77 10.27
N ALA A 93 -9.07 18.07 10.46
CA ALA A 93 -7.79 18.68 10.80
C ALA A 93 -7.94 19.55 12.05
N GLN A 94 -7.15 19.23 13.07
CA GLN A 94 -7.04 20.02 14.31
C GLN A 94 -5.88 21.03 14.24
N THR A 95 -5.01 20.92 13.24
CA THR A 95 -3.81 21.76 13.08
C THR A 95 -3.66 22.30 11.66
N GLU A 96 -2.94 23.41 11.51
CA GLU A 96 -2.60 23.96 10.19
C GLU A 96 -1.67 23.05 9.39
N ASP A 97 -0.75 22.32 10.06
CA ASP A 97 0.11 21.36 9.37
C ASP A 97 -0.70 20.21 8.76
N ARG A 98 -1.76 19.76 9.44
CA ARG A 98 -2.70 18.79 8.85
C ARG A 98 -3.44 19.37 7.64
N MET A 99 -3.86 20.64 7.70
CA MET A 99 -4.46 21.30 6.55
C MET A 99 -3.47 21.46 5.38
N ASP A 100 -2.19 21.68 5.66
CA ASP A 100 -1.14 21.70 4.64
C ASP A 100 -0.91 20.32 4.00
N GLU A 101 -0.94 19.23 4.79
CA GLU A 101 -0.95 17.86 4.26
C GLU A 101 -2.14 17.66 3.30
N TYR A 102 -3.32 18.11 3.69
CA TYR A 102 -4.53 18.00 2.87
C TYR A 102 -4.43 18.83 1.58
N ARG A 103 -3.80 20.01 1.62
CA ARG A 103 -3.51 20.82 0.42
C ARG A 103 -2.52 20.12 -0.50
N GLN A 104 -1.46 19.50 0.04
CA GLN A 104 -0.51 18.71 -0.75
C GLN A 104 -1.20 17.49 -1.39
N TYR A 105 -1.99 16.77 -0.60
CA TYR A 105 -2.79 15.63 -1.06
C TYR A 105 -3.76 16.05 -2.18
N ALA A 106 -4.47 17.16 -2.05
CA ALA A 106 -5.39 17.64 -3.07
C ALA A 106 -4.67 17.87 -4.42
N GLY A 107 -3.40 18.31 -4.38
CA GLY A 107 -2.53 18.37 -5.55
C GLY A 107 -2.36 16.99 -6.21
N VAL A 108 -1.99 15.97 -5.44
CA VAL A 108 -1.88 14.58 -5.93
C VAL A 108 -3.22 14.04 -6.45
N ALA A 109 -4.29 14.21 -5.68
CA ALA A 109 -5.65 13.77 -6.03
C ALA A 109 -6.12 14.35 -7.37
N SER A 110 -5.81 15.63 -7.63
CA SER A 110 -6.16 16.27 -8.90
C SER A 110 -5.49 15.60 -10.11
N THR A 111 -4.24 15.13 -9.99
CA THR A 111 -3.55 14.39 -11.07
C THR A 111 -4.13 13.00 -11.32
N ILE A 112 -4.78 12.40 -10.32
CA ILE A 112 -5.47 11.11 -10.40
C ILE A 112 -6.91 11.32 -10.91
N GLY A 113 -7.47 12.52 -10.73
CA GLY A 113 -8.86 12.85 -10.99
C GLY A 113 -9.79 12.30 -9.89
N VAL A 114 -9.41 12.53 -8.63
CA VAL A 114 -10.24 12.30 -7.43
C VAL A 114 -10.68 13.66 -6.90
N ASP A 115 -11.98 13.82 -6.68
CA ASP A 115 -12.56 15.06 -6.16
C ASP A 115 -12.33 15.18 -4.65
N VAL A 116 -11.93 16.39 -4.22
CA VAL A 116 -11.64 16.73 -2.83
C VAL A 116 -12.28 18.08 -2.51
N ASP A 117 -13.25 18.08 -1.62
CA ASP A 117 -13.85 19.31 -1.09
C ASP A 117 -13.11 19.71 0.18
N PHE A 118 -12.81 21.00 0.33
CA PHE A 118 -12.37 21.55 1.62
C PHE A 118 -13.58 22.05 2.38
N LEU A 119 -13.66 21.70 3.66
CA LEU A 119 -14.77 22.05 4.53
C LEU A 119 -14.28 22.90 5.69
N THR A 120 -15.09 23.88 6.06
CA THR A 120 -15.02 24.60 7.32
C THR A 120 -15.59 23.75 8.47
N PRO A 121 -15.26 24.08 9.74
CA PRO A 121 -15.88 23.40 10.89
C PRO A 121 -17.41 23.45 10.91
N ASP A 122 -18.03 24.55 10.45
CA ASP A 122 -19.49 24.67 10.37
C ASP A 122 -20.08 23.71 9.33
N GLU A 123 -19.46 23.60 8.15
CA GLU A 123 -19.88 22.63 7.11
C GLU A 123 -19.69 21.17 7.58
N VAL A 124 -18.66 20.90 8.39
CA VAL A 124 -18.52 19.59 9.05
C VAL A 124 -19.69 19.33 9.98
N LYS A 125 -20.11 20.32 10.79
CA LYS A 125 -21.25 20.19 11.70
C LYS A 125 -22.57 19.94 10.96
N ASP A 126 -22.75 20.58 9.80
CA ASP A 126 -23.94 20.38 8.96
C ASP A 126 -24.02 18.94 8.41
N ILE A 127 -22.89 18.38 7.97
CA ILE A 127 -22.83 17.01 7.42
C ILE A 127 -22.83 15.95 8.54
N TRP A 128 -22.18 16.26 9.65
CA TRP A 128 -21.99 15.40 10.82
C TRP A 128 -22.52 16.08 12.10
N PRO A 129 -23.85 16.13 12.32
CA PRO A 129 -24.43 16.87 13.44
C PRO A 129 -24.04 16.37 14.82
N LEU A 130 -23.63 15.10 14.95
CA LEU A 130 -23.15 14.52 16.20
C LEU A 130 -21.65 14.80 16.48
N CYS A 131 -20.93 15.41 15.52
CA CYS A 131 -19.53 15.79 15.69
C CYS A 131 -19.42 17.07 16.53
N ASN A 132 -18.57 17.06 17.54
CA ASN A 132 -18.06 18.24 18.21
C ASN A 132 -16.97 18.87 17.33
N THR A 133 -17.19 20.10 16.86
CA THR A 133 -16.28 20.77 15.93
C THR A 133 -15.32 21.75 16.61
N GLU A 134 -15.33 21.81 17.94
CA GLU A 134 -14.38 22.61 18.71
C GLU A 134 -12.93 22.21 18.41
N GLY A 135 -12.06 23.21 18.27
CA GLY A 135 -10.63 23.01 17.98
C GLY A 135 -10.30 22.55 16.56
N LEU A 136 -11.29 22.40 15.66
CA LEU A 136 -11.04 22.10 14.26
C LEU A 136 -10.58 23.34 13.50
N VAL A 137 -9.55 23.18 12.68
CA VAL A 137 -9.13 24.17 11.67
C VAL A 137 -9.98 24.00 10.40
N GLY A 138 -10.29 22.76 10.04
CA GLY A 138 -11.09 22.44 8.87
C GLY A 138 -11.12 20.93 8.60
N ALA A 139 -11.53 20.55 7.40
CA ALA A 139 -11.53 19.16 6.96
C ALA A 139 -11.42 19.06 5.43
N ILE A 140 -11.18 17.85 4.94
CA ILE A 140 -11.46 17.50 3.55
C ILE A 140 -12.56 16.45 3.46
N ARG A 141 -13.30 16.43 2.35
CA ARG A 141 -14.34 15.44 2.04
C ARG A 141 -14.13 14.84 0.65
N HIS A 142 -14.32 13.52 0.56
CA HIS A 142 -14.42 12.76 -0.68
C HIS A 142 -15.89 12.37 -0.93
N PRO A 143 -16.60 13.02 -1.87
CA PRO A 143 -18.04 12.78 -2.06
C PRO A 143 -18.39 11.39 -2.62
N GLY A 144 -17.49 10.76 -3.36
CA GLY A 144 -17.72 9.43 -3.97
C GLY A 144 -17.28 8.24 -3.10
N ASP A 145 -16.78 8.51 -1.89
CA ASP A 145 -16.26 7.52 -0.95
C ASP A 145 -17.37 7.03 0.00
N GLY A 146 -17.09 6.01 0.81
CA GLY A 146 -17.97 5.51 1.84
C GLY A 146 -17.49 4.17 2.37
N TYR A 147 -18.39 3.18 2.41
CA TYR A 147 -18.06 1.82 2.84
C TYR A 147 -18.84 0.77 2.06
N ILE A 148 -18.40 -0.48 2.19
CA ILE A 148 -18.98 -1.65 1.54
C ILE A 148 -18.94 -2.84 2.48
N GLN A 149 -19.80 -3.84 2.25
CA GLN A 149 -19.77 -5.09 3.03
C GLN A 149 -18.74 -6.05 2.42
N PRO A 150 -17.62 -6.36 3.09
CA PRO A 150 -16.52 -7.12 2.49
C PRO A 150 -16.89 -8.53 2.03
N ALA A 151 -17.73 -9.21 2.82
CA ALA A 151 -18.19 -10.55 2.50
C ALA A 151 -19.07 -10.54 1.24
N ASP A 152 -20.02 -9.63 1.17
CA ASP A 152 -20.95 -9.50 0.03
C ASP A 152 -20.21 -9.09 -1.26
N LEU A 153 -19.27 -8.15 -1.17
CA LEU A 153 -18.37 -7.80 -2.27
C LEU A 153 -17.63 -9.04 -2.79
N THR A 154 -17.05 -9.83 -1.89
CA THR A 154 -16.30 -11.03 -2.28
C THR A 154 -17.21 -12.05 -2.95
N GLN A 155 -18.43 -12.25 -2.46
CA GLN A 155 -19.38 -13.18 -3.07
C GLN A 155 -19.86 -12.69 -4.45
N ALA A 156 -20.09 -11.39 -4.63
CA ALA A 156 -20.45 -10.81 -5.92
C ALA A 156 -19.33 -10.99 -6.94
N LEU A 157 -18.07 -10.70 -6.59
CA LEU A 157 -16.91 -10.97 -7.45
C LEU A 157 -16.79 -12.46 -7.80
N ALA A 158 -16.96 -13.34 -6.81
CA ALA A 158 -16.90 -14.78 -7.01
C ALA A 158 -17.99 -15.28 -7.96
N ARG A 159 -19.19 -14.71 -7.89
CA ARG A 159 -20.27 -15.01 -8.84
C ARG A 159 -19.93 -14.49 -10.23
N GLY A 160 -19.54 -13.21 -10.35
CA GLY A 160 -19.17 -12.61 -11.64
C GLY A 160 -18.03 -13.35 -12.36
N ALA A 161 -17.10 -13.94 -11.60
CA ALA A 161 -16.05 -14.80 -12.14
C ALA A 161 -16.61 -16.15 -12.63
N ARG A 162 -17.45 -16.82 -11.84
CA ARG A 162 -18.08 -18.11 -12.18
C ARG A 162 -19.01 -18.00 -13.39
N ASP A 163 -19.77 -16.92 -13.48
CA ASP A 163 -20.65 -16.62 -14.62
C ASP A 163 -19.86 -16.48 -15.94
N ARG A 164 -18.53 -16.28 -15.86
CA ARG A 164 -17.58 -16.22 -16.98
C ARG A 164 -16.72 -17.46 -17.15
N GLY A 165 -17.03 -18.55 -16.44
CA GLY A 165 -16.40 -19.85 -16.59
C GLY A 165 -15.23 -20.14 -15.65
N ALA A 166 -14.86 -19.20 -14.76
CA ALA A 166 -13.85 -19.48 -13.75
C ALA A 166 -14.35 -20.48 -12.69
N GLU A 167 -13.44 -21.27 -12.12
CA GLU A 167 -13.77 -22.25 -11.08
C GLU A 167 -13.16 -21.88 -9.73
N ILE A 168 -13.84 -22.24 -8.64
CA ILE A 168 -13.41 -21.96 -7.26
C ILE A 168 -13.44 -23.27 -6.48
N TYR A 169 -12.30 -23.71 -5.97
CA TYR A 169 -12.15 -24.88 -5.11
C TYR A 169 -11.89 -24.44 -3.67
N ARG A 170 -12.97 -24.43 -2.88
CA ARG A 170 -12.94 -24.21 -1.43
C ARG A 170 -12.52 -25.48 -0.69
N ASN A 171 -12.15 -25.33 0.58
CA ASN A 171 -11.70 -26.41 1.45
C ASN A 171 -10.57 -27.23 0.80
N THR A 172 -9.68 -26.58 0.04
CA THR A 172 -8.64 -27.20 -0.77
C THR A 172 -7.33 -26.50 -0.48
N THR A 173 -6.41 -27.18 0.18
CA THR A 173 -5.16 -26.57 0.65
C THR A 173 -4.05 -26.82 -0.34
N VAL A 174 -3.40 -25.76 -0.82
CA VAL A 174 -2.13 -25.89 -1.56
C VAL A 174 -1.04 -26.33 -0.60
N THR A 175 -0.41 -27.46 -0.89
CA THR A 175 0.65 -28.07 -0.07
C THR A 175 2.02 -28.02 -0.75
N GLY A 176 2.06 -27.72 -2.05
CA GLY A 176 3.31 -27.57 -2.79
C GLY A 176 3.14 -26.81 -4.11
N ILE A 177 4.19 -26.08 -4.48
CA ILE A 177 4.28 -25.35 -5.74
C ILE A 177 5.63 -25.71 -6.36
N SER A 178 5.63 -26.26 -7.56
CA SER A 178 6.86 -26.72 -8.23
C SER A 178 6.79 -26.48 -9.73
N ARG A 179 7.94 -26.57 -10.42
CA ARG A 179 7.99 -26.55 -11.88
C ARG A 179 7.89 -27.96 -12.45
N THR A 180 7.18 -28.12 -13.55
CA THR A 180 7.24 -29.31 -14.39
C THR A 180 8.48 -29.29 -15.29
N ALA A 181 8.77 -30.40 -15.96
CA ALA A 181 9.84 -30.45 -16.97
C ALA A 181 9.55 -29.57 -18.21
N SER A 182 8.27 -29.28 -18.52
CA SER A 182 7.87 -28.36 -19.60
C SER A 182 8.11 -26.89 -19.25
N GLY A 183 8.38 -26.58 -17.97
CA GLY A 183 8.51 -25.22 -17.46
C GLY A 183 7.18 -24.63 -16.97
N GLU A 184 6.07 -25.35 -17.05
CA GLU A 184 4.81 -24.97 -16.41
C GLU A 184 4.88 -25.12 -14.89
N TRP A 185 3.89 -24.57 -14.20
CA TRP A 185 3.70 -24.74 -12.77
C TRP A 185 2.88 -25.99 -12.47
N LYS A 186 3.23 -26.68 -11.39
CA LYS A 186 2.45 -27.76 -10.79
C LYS A 186 2.07 -27.37 -9.37
N ILE A 187 0.77 -27.21 -9.16
CA ILE A 187 0.16 -26.90 -7.87
C ILE A 187 -0.34 -28.20 -7.26
N THR A 188 0.31 -28.64 -6.19
CA THR A 188 -0.10 -29.83 -5.42
C THR A 188 -1.03 -29.38 -4.30
N THR A 189 -2.19 -30.03 -4.19
CA THR A 189 -3.16 -29.81 -3.12
C THR A 189 -3.46 -31.10 -2.37
N ASP A 190 -4.18 -31.00 -1.26
CA ASP A 190 -4.75 -32.14 -0.54
C ASP A 190 -5.84 -32.91 -1.32
N LYS A 191 -6.31 -32.39 -2.46
CA LYS A 191 -7.37 -32.99 -3.29
C LYS A 191 -6.94 -33.32 -4.73
N GLY A 192 -5.67 -33.17 -5.06
CA GLY A 192 -5.13 -33.44 -6.39
C GLY A 192 -4.13 -32.38 -6.86
N GLU A 193 -3.68 -32.52 -8.09
CA GLU A 193 -2.71 -31.62 -8.71
C GLU A 193 -3.33 -30.87 -9.90
N ILE A 194 -2.91 -29.61 -10.07
CA ILE A 194 -3.27 -28.76 -11.21
C ILE A 194 -1.98 -28.27 -11.87
N THR A 195 -1.84 -28.47 -13.19
CA THR A 195 -0.77 -27.86 -13.98
C THR A 195 -1.24 -26.53 -14.57
N CYS A 196 -0.42 -25.48 -14.54
CA CYS A 196 -0.78 -24.19 -15.09
C CYS A 196 0.38 -23.34 -15.64
N GLU A 197 0.05 -22.36 -16.48
CA GLU A 197 1.02 -21.44 -17.08
C GLU A 197 1.44 -20.34 -16.09
N HIS A 198 0.48 -19.83 -15.30
CA HIS A 198 0.67 -18.76 -14.32
C HIS A 198 0.10 -19.10 -12.94
N VAL A 199 0.71 -18.50 -11.91
CA VAL A 199 0.26 -18.60 -10.52
C VAL A 199 0.13 -17.20 -9.94
N VAL A 200 -1.00 -16.91 -9.30
CA VAL A 200 -1.23 -15.67 -8.55
C VAL A 200 -1.30 -16.00 -7.06
N SER A 201 -0.37 -15.46 -6.27
CA SER A 201 -0.40 -15.52 -4.81
C SER A 201 -1.18 -14.31 -4.25
N ALA A 202 -2.31 -14.59 -3.62
CA ALA A 202 -3.16 -13.62 -2.93
C ALA A 202 -3.60 -14.19 -1.56
N THR A 203 -2.63 -14.64 -0.79
CA THR A 203 -2.78 -15.48 0.40
C THR A 203 -2.81 -14.71 1.72
N GLY A 204 -2.67 -13.39 1.67
CA GLY A 204 -2.89 -12.50 2.82
C GLY A 204 -1.91 -12.80 3.96
N ASN A 205 -2.43 -13.20 5.11
CA ASN A 205 -1.61 -13.53 6.29
C ASN A 205 -0.65 -14.71 6.04
N PHE A 206 -0.91 -15.53 5.02
CA PHE A 206 -0.10 -16.70 4.65
C PHE A 206 1.01 -16.37 3.63
N ALA A 207 1.14 -15.11 3.19
CA ALA A 207 2.06 -14.70 2.12
C ALA A 207 3.49 -15.27 2.28
N ARG A 208 4.06 -15.22 3.49
CA ARG A 208 5.40 -15.77 3.77
C ARG A 208 5.47 -17.29 3.59
N GLN A 209 4.46 -18.03 4.06
CA GLN A 209 4.41 -19.48 3.93
C GLN A 209 4.26 -19.89 2.46
N THR A 210 3.42 -19.20 1.69
CA THR A 210 3.28 -19.41 0.25
C THR A 210 4.58 -19.08 -0.49
N GLY A 211 5.23 -17.97 -0.16
CA GLY A 211 6.51 -17.57 -0.76
C GLY A 211 7.61 -18.61 -0.55
N ARG A 212 7.70 -19.22 0.64
CA ARG A 212 8.67 -20.29 0.95
C ARG A 212 8.55 -21.49 0.00
N MET A 213 7.34 -21.82 -0.49
CA MET A 213 7.13 -22.93 -1.43
C MET A 213 7.84 -22.71 -2.77
N VAL A 214 8.13 -21.46 -3.14
CA VAL A 214 8.83 -21.07 -4.37
C VAL A 214 10.18 -20.39 -4.11
N GLY A 215 10.71 -20.50 -2.88
CA GLY A 215 12.01 -19.94 -2.51
C GLY A 215 12.03 -18.41 -2.32
N LEU A 216 10.86 -17.79 -2.13
CA LEU A 216 10.73 -16.35 -1.93
C LEU A 216 10.52 -16.00 -0.45
N ASN A 217 11.22 -14.95 0.01
CA ASN A 217 10.94 -14.28 1.26
C ASN A 217 10.04 -13.07 0.99
N ILE A 218 8.73 -13.30 0.92
CA ILE A 218 7.76 -12.23 0.65
C ILE A 218 7.74 -11.24 1.83
N PRO A 219 7.92 -9.92 1.59
CA PRO A 219 8.11 -8.91 2.63
C PRO A 219 6.78 -8.47 3.25
N VAL A 220 6.04 -9.43 3.81
CA VAL A 220 4.71 -9.22 4.41
C VAL A 220 4.66 -9.87 5.78
N ILE A 221 4.35 -9.10 6.81
CA ILE A 221 4.03 -9.61 8.17
C ILE A 221 2.76 -8.90 8.63
N PRO A 222 1.74 -9.64 9.10
CA PRO A 222 0.55 -9.01 9.63
C PRO A 222 0.79 -8.22 10.92
N VAL A 223 -0.03 -7.20 11.14
CA VAL A 223 -0.10 -6.43 12.40
C VAL A 223 -1.53 -6.54 12.94
N GLU A 224 -1.67 -6.59 14.26
CA GLU A 224 -2.97 -6.55 14.91
C GLU A 224 -3.66 -5.19 14.70
N HIS A 225 -4.97 -5.21 14.47
CA HIS A 225 -5.80 -4.02 14.38
C HIS A 225 -7.13 -4.25 15.08
N GLN A 226 -7.56 -3.24 15.83
CA GLN A 226 -8.78 -3.31 16.63
C GLN A 226 -9.84 -2.33 16.18
N TYR A 227 -11.11 -2.75 16.21
CA TYR A 227 -12.25 -1.84 16.13
C TYR A 227 -13.38 -2.25 17.07
N ILE A 228 -14.11 -1.24 17.51
CA ILE A 228 -15.19 -1.33 18.50
C ILE A 228 -16.50 -1.07 17.79
N VAL A 229 -17.46 -1.97 17.96
CA VAL A 229 -18.85 -1.80 17.52
C VAL A 229 -19.68 -1.46 18.74
N THR A 230 -20.48 -0.38 18.65
CA THR A 230 -21.38 0.02 19.74
C THR A 230 -22.76 -0.60 19.62
N GLU A 231 -23.52 -0.52 20.70
CA GLU A 231 -24.96 -0.68 20.68
C GLU A 231 -25.65 0.51 19.96
N PRO A 232 -26.91 0.35 19.51
CA PRO A 232 -27.63 1.43 18.85
C PRO A 232 -27.88 2.66 19.72
N HIS A 233 -27.52 3.85 19.25
CA HIS A 233 -27.71 5.13 19.94
C HIS A 233 -29.04 5.79 19.57
N ASP A 234 -29.70 6.46 20.52
CA ASP A 234 -31.05 7.00 20.29
C ASP A 234 -31.07 8.16 19.30
N ASP A 235 -30.06 9.05 19.31
CA ASP A 235 -29.98 10.14 18.32
C ASP A 235 -29.79 9.61 16.89
N ILE A 236 -29.02 8.53 16.72
CA ILE A 236 -28.80 7.92 15.41
C ILE A 236 -30.12 7.29 14.92
N LYS A 237 -30.82 6.55 15.79
CA LYS A 237 -32.16 6.01 15.46
C LYS A 237 -33.16 7.11 15.14
N ALA A 238 -33.15 8.22 15.89
CA ALA A 238 -34.04 9.34 15.66
C ALA A 238 -33.80 9.98 14.29
N ARG A 239 -32.53 10.16 13.89
CA ARG A 239 -32.17 10.62 12.55
C ARG A 239 -32.68 9.67 11.45
N GLN A 240 -32.46 8.37 11.62
CA GLN A 240 -32.93 7.35 10.67
C GLN A 240 -34.46 7.34 10.57
N ALA A 241 -35.17 7.43 11.69
CA ALA A 241 -36.63 7.50 11.74
C ALA A 241 -37.18 8.79 11.08
N ALA A 242 -36.44 9.89 11.15
CA ALA A 242 -36.75 11.14 10.46
C ALA A 242 -36.42 11.12 8.96
N GLY A 243 -35.86 10.03 8.43
CA GLY A 243 -35.47 9.91 7.02
C GLY A 243 -34.27 10.78 6.63
N LEU A 244 -33.46 11.19 7.61
CA LEU A 244 -32.25 11.96 7.35
C LEU A 244 -31.16 11.06 6.74
N PRO A 245 -30.28 11.62 5.89
CA PRO A 245 -29.18 10.86 5.32
C PRO A 245 -28.24 10.32 6.40
N GLU A 246 -27.73 9.11 6.15
CA GLU A 246 -26.66 8.48 6.92
C GLU A 246 -25.43 9.40 6.93
N MET A 247 -24.79 9.54 8.08
CA MET A 247 -23.60 10.36 8.22
C MET A 247 -22.42 9.71 7.49
N GLY A 248 -21.55 10.52 6.90
CA GLY A 248 -20.38 10.02 6.18
C GLY A 248 -19.39 9.26 7.03
N VAL A 249 -18.42 8.59 6.42
CA VAL A 249 -17.28 8.06 7.20
C VAL A 249 -16.51 9.24 7.79
N LEU A 250 -16.28 9.26 9.10
CA LEU A 250 -15.52 10.31 9.79
C LEU A 250 -14.14 9.80 10.15
N ARG A 251 -13.12 10.64 10.00
CA ARG A 251 -11.74 10.33 10.42
C ARG A 251 -11.17 11.52 11.16
N ASP A 252 -10.71 11.31 12.37
CA ASP A 252 -9.88 12.28 13.07
C ASP A 252 -8.43 11.82 12.95
N SER A 253 -7.71 12.41 11.98
CA SER A 253 -6.32 12.04 11.72
C SER A 253 -5.41 12.39 12.90
N ASP A 254 -5.70 13.46 13.62
CA ASP A 254 -4.90 13.88 14.76
C ASP A 254 -5.25 13.05 16.02
N GLY A 255 -6.51 12.58 16.14
CA GLY A 255 -6.94 11.57 17.10
C GLY A 255 -6.54 10.12 16.75
N ARG A 256 -6.10 9.88 15.50
CA ARG A 256 -5.72 8.58 14.91
C ARG A 256 -6.83 7.52 14.89
N TRP A 257 -8.03 7.87 14.44
CA TRP A 257 -9.13 6.91 14.33
C TRP A 257 -10.07 7.20 13.16
N TYR A 258 -10.86 6.18 12.78
CA TYR A 258 -12.00 6.33 11.89
C TYR A 258 -13.31 5.90 12.58
N MET A 259 -14.42 6.45 12.11
CA MET A 259 -15.76 6.13 12.58
C MET A 259 -16.78 6.09 11.45
N ARG A 260 -17.80 5.23 11.57
CA ARG A 260 -18.99 5.24 10.71
C ARG A 260 -20.20 4.69 11.45
N GLU A 261 -21.40 4.95 10.93
CA GLU A 261 -22.62 4.31 11.40
C GLU A 261 -22.58 2.79 11.14
N GLU A 262 -23.11 2.00 12.07
CA GLU A 262 -23.31 0.54 11.93
C GLU A 262 -24.55 0.12 12.70
N ALA A 263 -25.56 -0.38 11.99
CA ALA A 263 -26.78 -0.94 12.59
C ALA A 263 -27.47 -0.04 13.65
N GLY A 264 -27.47 1.28 13.42
CA GLY A 264 -28.04 2.28 14.34
C GLY A 264 -27.11 2.69 15.49
N GLY A 265 -25.91 2.13 15.55
CA GLY A 265 -24.80 2.56 16.41
C GLY A 265 -23.62 3.04 15.58
N LEU A 266 -22.41 2.88 16.12
CA LEU A 266 -21.15 3.34 15.54
C LEU A 266 -20.10 2.22 15.52
N ILE A 267 -19.16 2.31 14.58
CA ILE A 267 -17.90 1.59 14.62
C ILE A 267 -16.78 2.60 14.82
N LEU A 268 -15.84 2.34 15.74
CA LEU A 268 -14.60 3.08 15.94
C LEU A 268 -13.40 2.19 15.69
N GLY A 269 -12.49 2.56 14.79
CA GLY A 269 -11.22 1.86 14.58
C GLY A 269 -10.01 2.78 14.78
N PRO A 270 -9.33 2.70 15.93
CA PRO A 270 -8.09 3.42 16.19
C PRO A 270 -6.86 2.83 15.48
N TYR A 271 -5.83 3.66 15.28
CA TYR A 271 -4.47 3.22 14.94
C TYR A 271 -3.50 3.75 16.00
N GLU A 272 -3.18 2.85 16.90
CA GLU A 272 -2.41 3.07 18.11
C GLU A 272 -0.92 2.77 17.92
N ALA A 273 -0.09 3.40 18.76
CA ALA A 273 1.30 2.99 18.90
C ALA A 273 1.37 1.66 19.67
N GLY A 274 2.33 0.81 19.31
CA GLY A 274 2.56 -0.46 20.01
C GLY A 274 1.65 -1.63 19.63
N ALA A 275 0.88 -1.53 18.54
CA ALA A 275 0.20 -2.68 17.96
C ALA A 275 1.24 -3.73 17.49
N PRO A 276 1.16 -4.99 17.96
CA PRO A 276 2.19 -5.97 17.68
C PRO A 276 2.08 -6.54 16.27
N ALA A 277 3.23 -6.79 15.64
CA ALA A 277 3.28 -7.71 14.52
C ALA A 277 2.86 -9.12 14.98
N CYS A 278 1.97 -9.75 14.22
CA CYS A 278 1.44 -11.08 14.50
C CYS A 278 1.73 -12.04 13.33
N TYR A 279 1.54 -13.35 13.55
CA TYR A 279 1.82 -14.39 12.55
C TYR A 279 3.22 -14.28 11.89
N VAL A 280 4.26 -13.94 12.66
CA VAL A 280 5.64 -13.80 12.17
C VAL A 280 6.13 -15.08 11.46
N ASP A 281 5.85 -16.23 12.06
CA ASP A 281 6.12 -17.57 11.52
C ASP A 281 5.05 -18.09 10.55
N GLY A 282 4.04 -17.26 10.28
CA GLY A 282 2.81 -17.56 9.57
C GLY A 282 1.71 -18.10 10.48
N PRO A 283 0.44 -18.05 10.03
CA PRO A 283 -0.67 -18.60 10.80
C PRO A 283 -0.61 -20.13 10.90
N SER A 284 -1.36 -20.69 11.85
CA SER A 284 -1.59 -22.14 11.93
C SER A 284 -2.32 -22.64 10.68
N ALA A 285 -2.09 -23.90 10.29
CA ALA A 285 -2.82 -24.54 9.19
C ALA A 285 -4.34 -24.58 9.42
N ASP A 286 -4.76 -24.65 10.68
CA ASP A 286 -6.16 -24.69 11.11
C ASP A 286 -6.80 -23.32 11.28
N SER A 287 -6.03 -22.23 11.19
CA SER A 287 -6.53 -20.86 11.33
C SER A 287 -7.77 -20.66 10.47
N GLU A 288 -8.84 -20.06 10.94
CA GLU A 288 -10.04 -19.76 10.14
C GLU A 288 -10.93 -18.81 10.93
N TYR A 289 -11.30 -17.67 10.36
CA TYR A 289 -12.11 -16.67 11.07
C TYR A 289 -11.54 -16.28 12.44
N GLU A 290 -10.20 -16.26 12.58
CA GLU A 290 -9.53 -15.99 13.84
C GLU A 290 -9.57 -14.50 14.20
N LEU A 291 -9.79 -14.25 15.49
CA LEU A 291 -9.57 -12.97 16.15
C LEU A 291 -8.62 -13.19 17.33
N PHE A 292 -7.85 -12.17 17.66
CA PHE A 292 -7.04 -12.13 18.87
C PHE A 292 -7.89 -11.64 20.04
N GLN A 293 -7.34 -11.79 21.25
CA GLN A 293 -7.90 -11.17 22.44
C GLN A 293 -7.86 -9.65 22.31
N GLU A 294 -8.95 -8.97 22.66
CA GLU A 294 -8.99 -7.51 22.67
C GLU A 294 -8.09 -6.91 23.77
N ASP A 295 -7.52 -5.75 23.46
CA ASP A 295 -6.63 -4.96 24.32
C ASP A 295 -7.08 -3.49 24.26
N LEU A 296 -8.09 -3.15 25.05
CA LEU A 296 -8.71 -1.82 25.07
C LEU A 296 -7.84 -0.77 25.78
N GLU A 297 -6.99 -1.18 26.72
CA GLU A 297 -6.07 -0.27 27.41
C GLU A 297 -5.11 0.39 26.42
N ARG A 298 -4.63 -0.37 25.42
CA ARG A 298 -3.80 0.15 24.32
C ARG A 298 -4.52 1.22 23.47
N LEU A 299 -5.86 1.20 23.45
CA LEU A 299 -6.68 2.10 22.64
C LEU A 299 -7.20 3.32 23.41
N GLU A 300 -7.03 3.36 24.74
CA GLU A 300 -7.65 4.33 25.64
C GLU A 300 -7.47 5.79 25.18
N PRO A 301 -6.28 6.28 24.81
CA PRO A 301 -6.12 7.68 24.38
C PRO A 301 -6.93 8.02 23.12
N HIS A 302 -7.10 7.04 22.23
CA HIS A 302 -7.85 7.22 20.98
C HIS A 302 -9.35 7.12 21.21
N ILE A 303 -9.78 6.28 22.15
CA ILE A 303 -11.17 6.17 22.60
C ILE A 303 -11.60 7.50 23.24
N GLU A 304 -10.79 8.06 24.14
CA GLU A 304 -11.05 9.37 24.76
C GLU A 304 -11.15 10.49 23.71
N SER A 305 -10.22 10.50 22.75
CA SER A 305 -10.28 11.43 21.60
C SER A 305 -11.59 11.29 20.81
N ALA A 306 -12.02 10.05 20.54
CA ALA A 306 -13.26 9.79 19.83
C ALA A 306 -14.50 10.21 20.62
N MET A 307 -14.51 9.99 21.94
CA MET A 307 -15.60 10.45 22.82
C MET A 307 -15.69 11.97 22.87
N HIS A 308 -14.56 12.67 22.89
CA HIS A 308 -14.55 14.14 22.80
C HIS A 308 -15.11 14.64 21.46
N ARG A 309 -14.71 13.99 20.36
CA ARG A 309 -15.12 14.39 19.00
C ARG A 309 -16.55 13.98 18.67
N VAL A 310 -17.04 12.86 19.20
CA VAL A 310 -18.39 12.33 18.99
C VAL A 310 -18.95 11.84 20.33
N PRO A 311 -19.55 12.74 21.14
CA PRO A 311 -20.06 12.38 22.48
C PRO A 311 -21.02 11.17 22.49
N ALA A 312 -21.86 11.05 21.47
CA ALA A 312 -22.77 9.91 21.28
C ALA A 312 -22.05 8.53 21.27
N PHE A 313 -20.78 8.48 20.87
CA PHE A 313 -19.97 7.27 20.99
C PHE A 313 -19.70 6.90 22.45
N GLY A 314 -19.35 7.89 23.29
CA GLY A 314 -19.11 7.68 24.72
C GLY A 314 -20.36 7.40 25.54
N GLU A 315 -21.53 7.75 25.02
CA GLU A 315 -22.84 7.45 25.61
C GLU A 315 -23.34 6.04 25.24
N SER A 316 -22.76 5.41 24.22
CA SER A 316 -23.18 4.10 23.72
C SER A 316 -22.48 2.94 24.43
N GLY A 317 -23.23 1.85 24.70
CA GLY A 317 -22.63 0.60 25.18
C GLY A 317 -21.74 -0.06 24.12
N VAL A 318 -20.73 -0.82 24.54
CA VAL A 318 -19.92 -1.64 23.62
C VAL A 318 -20.64 -2.94 23.31
N LYS A 319 -20.92 -3.19 22.03
CA LYS A 319 -21.55 -4.42 21.55
C LYS A 319 -20.51 -5.52 21.31
N LYS A 320 -19.39 -5.18 20.67
CA LYS A 320 -18.31 -6.13 20.35
C LYS A 320 -17.01 -5.40 20.00
N VAL A 321 -15.90 -5.98 20.39
CA VAL A 321 -14.55 -5.59 19.94
C VAL A 321 -14.03 -6.67 19.01
N TYR A 322 -13.38 -6.26 17.92
CA TYR A 322 -12.69 -7.14 16.99
C TYR A 322 -11.22 -6.80 17.06
N ASN A 323 -10.37 -7.78 17.35
CA ASN A 323 -8.93 -7.67 17.17
C ASN A 323 -8.50 -8.68 16.09
N GLY A 324 -8.06 -8.21 14.92
CA GLY A 324 -7.77 -9.06 13.77
C GLY A 324 -6.43 -8.73 13.12
N ALA A 325 -5.95 -9.64 12.27
CA ALA A 325 -4.68 -9.45 11.56
C ALA A 325 -4.90 -8.69 10.25
N ILE A 326 -4.07 -7.70 9.97
CA ILE A 326 -3.98 -7.02 8.68
C ILE A 326 -2.58 -7.24 8.10
N ALA A 327 -2.49 -7.74 6.87
CA ALA A 327 -1.21 -7.96 6.20
C ALA A 327 -0.56 -6.62 5.80
N TYR A 328 0.59 -6.30 6.38
CA TYR A 328 1.36 -5.10 6.06
C TYR A 328 2.63 -5.41 5.26
N THR A 329 3.07 -4.45 4.47
CA THR A 329 4.45 -4.35 3.99
C THR A 329 5.16 -3.21 4.75
N PRO A 330 6.51 -3.14 4.69
CA PRO A 330 7.30 -2.13 5.39
C PRO A 330 6.99 -0.65 5.10
N ASP A 331 6.34 -0.35 3.97
CA ASP A 331 5.91 1.00 3.58
C ASP A 331 4.39 1.19 3.65
N GLY A 332 3.66 0.17 4.10
CA GLY A 332 2.20 0.18 4.19
C GLY A 332 1.46 0.00 2.87
N ASN A 333 2.14 0.01 1.71
CA ASN A 333 1.52 -0.19 0.40
C ASN A 333 1.53 -1.67 -0.01
N PRO A 334 0.55 -2.15 -0.78
CA PRO A 334 0.55 -3.54 -1.24
C PRO A 334 1.73 -3.84 -2.20
N ILE A 335 1.99 -5.12 -2.42
CA ILE A 335 2.85 -5.61 -3.50
C ILE A 335 2.00 -6.28 -4.57
N ILE A 336 1.99 -5.70 -5.78
CA ILE A 336 1.13 -6.10 -6.90
C ILE A 336 1.99 -6.18 -8.17
N GLY A 337 2.16 -7.38 -8.72
CA GLY A 337 2.91 -7.58 -9.97
C GLY A 337 3.74 -8.86 -10.00
N PRO A 338 4.72 -8.96 -10.92
CA PRO A 338 5.53 -10.16 -11.07
C PRO A 338 6.47 -10.34 -9.88
N ALA A 339 6.61 -11.58 -9.40
CA ALA A 339 7.63 -11.93 -8.42
C ALA A 339 9.03 -11.78 -9.03
N TRP A 340 10.01 -11.41 -8.20
CA TRP A 340 11.42 -11.38 -8.62
C TRP A 340 11.93 -12.80 -8.85
N ASP A 341 12.70 -12.99 -9.93
CA ASP A 341 13.40 -14.23 -10.29
C ASP A 341 12.52 -15.49 -10.43
N VAL A 342 11.20 -15.34 -10.42
CA VAL A 342 10.23 -16.44 -10.51
C VAL A 342 9.22 -16.15 -11.62
N PRO A 343 9.52 -16.50 -12.88
CA PRO A 343 8.68 -16.15 -14.04
C PRO A 343 7.25 -16.67 -13.91
N ASN A 344 6.25 -15.92 -14.39
CA ASN A 344 4.84 -16.32 -14.32
C ASN A 344 4.30 -16.62 -12.90
N PHE A 345 5.01 -16.21 -11.86
CA PHE A 345 4.50 -16.16 -10.50
C PHE A 345 4.24 -14.72 -10.13
N TRP A 346 3.02 -14.43 -9.71
CA TRP A 346 2.51 -13.08 -9.51
C TRP A 346 2.10 -12.90 -8.07
N LEU A 347 2.34 -11.72 -7.52
CA LEU A 347 2.03 -11.36 -6.14
C LEU A 347 0.93 -10.32 -6.11
N SER A 348 -0.03 -10.51 -5.23
CA SER A 348 -0.99 -9.49 -4.78
C SER A 348 -1.16 -9.65 -3.27
N GLU A 349 -0.19 -9.15 -2.51
CA GLU A 349 -0.03 -9.43 -1.07
C GLU A 349 0.21 -8.11 -0.29
N GLY A 350 0.14 -8.18 1.06
CA GLY A 350 0.47 -7.05 1.93
C GLY A 350 -0.51 -5.87 1.84
N HIS A 351 -1.79 -6.18 1.65
CA HIS A 351 -2.86 -5.20 1.49
C HIS A 351 -3.37 -4.66 2.84
N SER A 352 -2.79 -3.54 3.30
CA SER A 352 -3.22 -2.82 4.51
C SER A 352 -4.65 -2.26 4.41
N PHE A 353 -5.02 -1.74 3.23
CA PHE A 353 -6.37 -1.27 2.88
C PHE A 353 -7.00 -2.17 1.81
N GLY A 354 -7.02 -3.49 2.07
CA GLY A 354 -7.32 -4.49 1.03
C GLY A 354 -8.71 -4.43 0.41
N ILE A 355 -9.74 -4.01 1.15
CA ILE A 355 -11.09 -3.86 0.56
C ILE A 355 -11.07 -2.78 -0.52
N THR A 356 -10.46 -1.63 -0.23
CA THR A 356 -10.35 -0.51 -1.17
C THR A 356 -9.42 -0.81 -2.33
N ALA A 357 -8.36 -1.57 -2.12
CA ALA A 357 -7.37 -1.85 -3.17
C ALA A 357 -7.73 -3.04 -4.07
N ALA A 358 -8.57 -3.98 -3.61
CA ALA A 358 -8.76 -5.27 -4.27
C ALA A 358 -9.23 -5.17 -5.73
N GLY A 359 -10.20 -4.30 -6.04
CA GLY A 359 -10.70 -4.10 -7.39
C GLY A 359 -9.59 -3.72 -8.37
N GLY A 360 -8.89 -2.63 -8.08
CA GLY A 360 -7.83 -2.10 -8.92
C GLY A 360 -6.58 -2.99 -8.96
N ALA A 361 -6.29 -3.70 -7.88
CA ALA A 361 -5.22 -4.69 -7.85
C ALA A 361 -5.52 -5.87 -8.79
N GLY A 362 -6.74 -6.40 -8.74
CA GLY A 362 -7.19 -7.44 -9.66
C GLY A 362 -7.20 -6.97 -11.12
N TRP A 363 -7.67 -5.75 -11.37
CA TRP A 363 -7.67 -5.13 -12.69
C TRP A 363 -6.27 -5.03 -13.31
N GLN A 364 -5.34 -4.39 -12.61
CA GLN A 364 -3.98 -4.19 -13.13
C GLN A 364 -3.21 -5.49 -13.22
N LEU A 365 -3.41 -6.42 -12.29
CA LEU A 365 -2.75 -7.72 -12.37
C LEU A 365 -3.25 -8.54 -13.56
N ALA A 366 -4.57 -8.52 -13.84
CA ALA A 366 -5.13 -9.18 -15.01
C ALA A 366 -4.63 -8.56 -16.32
N GLU A 367 -4.53 -7.23 -16.40
CA GLU A 367 -3.92 -6.57 -17.56
C GLU A 367 -2.47 -6.97 -17.75
N TRP A 368 -1.68 -6.98 -16.68
CA TRP A 368 -0.27 -7.34 -16.76
C TRP A 368 -0.08 -8.80 -17.20
N ILE A 369 -0.91 -9.71 -16.71
CA ILE A 369 -0.87 -11.14 -17.07
C ILE A 369 -1.29 -11.35 -18.54
N VAL A 370 -2.35 -10.68 -18.99
CA VAL A 370 -2.97 -10.94 -20.30
C VAL A 370 -2.30 -10.15 -21.43
N GLU A 371 -2.01 -8.87 -21.20
CA GLU A 371 -1.50 -7.93 -22.21
C GLU A 371 0.03 -7.77 -22.14
N GLY A 372 0.67 -8.19 -21.03
CA GLY A 372 2.11 -8.14 -20.83
C GLY A 372 2.63 -6.88 -20.12
N GLU A 373 1.79 -5.85 -19.95
CA GLU A 373 2.11 -4.62 -19.22
C GLU A 373 0.88 -4.03 -18.50
N PRO A 374 1.07 -3.29 -17.38
CA PRO A 374 -0.02 -2.56 -16.73
C PRO A 374 -0.37 -1.27 -17.48
N THR A 375 -1.60 -0.78 -17.33
CA THR A 375 -2.05 0.47 -17.97
C THR A 375 -1.76 1.73 -17.15
N ILE A 376 -1.40 1.56 -15.87
CA ILE A 376 -0.98 2.65 -14.98
C ILE A 376 0.45 2.41 -14.47
N ASP A 377 1.09 3.45 -13.93
CA ASP A 377 2.37 3.28 -13.24
C ASP A 377 2.18 2.46 -11.96
N MET A 378 2.84 1.29 -11.92
CA MET A 378 2.79 0.34 -10.80
C MET A 378 4.03 0.41 -9.91
N LEU A 379 4.92 1.40 -10.08
CA LEU A 379 6.20 1.44 -9.36
C LEU A 379 6.00 1.50 -7.83
N GLY A 380 4.98 2.24 -7.37
CA GLY A 380 4.65 2.37 -5.95
C GLY A 380 4.16 1.08 -5.29
N VAL A 381 3.77 0.08 -6.08
CA VAL A 381 3.27 -1.22 -5.61
C VAL A 381 4.08 -2.40 -6.17
N ASP A 382 5.14 -2.17 -6.94
CA ASP A 382 5.93 -3.25 -7.53
C ASP A 382 6.59 -4.11 -6.43
N PRO A 383 6.48 -5.45 -6.47
CA PRO A 383 7.09 -6.32 -5.47
C PRO A 383 8.62 -6.19 -5.37
N ARG A 384 9.28 -5.78 -6.46
CA ARG A 384 10.74 -5.66 -6.60
C ARG A 384 11.31 -4.37 -5.99
N ARG A 385 10.45 -3.53 -5.39
CA ARG A 385 10.91 -2.37 -4.60
C ARG A 385 11.59 -2.78 -3.29
N TYR A 386 11.40 -4.03 -2.87
CA TYR A 386 12.11 -4.66 -1.76
C TYR A 386 13.23 -5.57 -2.26
N GLY A 387 14.18 -5.87 -1.38
CA GLY A 387 15.27 -6.80 -1.66
C GLY A 387 15.55 -7.73 -0.49
N SER A 388 16.61 -8.53 -0.60
CA SER A 388 17.00 -9.52 0.42
C SER A 388 17.34 -8.95 1.79
N TYR A 389 17.44 -7.62 1.93
CA TYR A 389 17.62 -6.94 3.21
C TYR A 389 16.36 -7.00 4.09
N ALA A 390 15.18 -7.20 3.51
CA ALA A 390 13.90 -7.23 4.21
C ALA A 390 13.70 -8.57 4.95
N ASN A 391 14.59 -8.83 5.90
CA ASN A 391 14.54 -10.00 6.78
C ASN A 391 13.43 -9.86 7.83
N GLU A 392 13.21 -10.91 8.61
CA GLU A 392 12.13 -10.95 9.59
C GLU A 392 12.16 -9.82 10.63
N SER A 393 13.33 -9.53 11.22
CA SER A 393 13.49 -8.45 12.18
C SER A 393 13.18 -7.07 11.59
N TYR A 394 13.58 -6.85 10.32
CA TYR A 394 13.27 -5.62 9.60
C TYR A 394 11.76 -5.52 9.34
N LEU A 395 11.12 -6.60 8.88
CA LEU A 395 9.69 -6.62 8.60
C LEU A 395 8.87 -6.38 9.87
N LYS A 396 9.23 -6.98 11.01
CA LYS A 396 8.55 -6.73 12.28
C LYS A 396 8.58 -5.24 12.63
N ALA A 397 9.78 -4.67 12.75
CA ALA A 397 9.94 -3.28 13.16
C ALA A 397 9.28 -2.29 12.19
N LYS A 398 9.42 -2.51 10.87
CA LYS A 398 8.87 -1.60 9.86
C LYS A 398 7.37 -1.73 9.68
N ASN A 399 6.79 -2.91 9.87
CA ASN A 399 5.35 -3.09 9.74
C ASN A 399 4.62 -2.50 10.96
N GLU A 400 5.18 -2.66 12.17
CA GLU A 400 4.69 -1.97 13.38
C GLU A 400 4.75 -0.44 13.20
N GLU A 401 5.88 0.10 12.71
CA GLU A 401 6.00 1.54 12.40
C GLU A 401 5.04 1.98 11.28
N ALA A 402 4.84 1.17 10.23
CA ALA A 402 3.90 1.49 9.16
C ALA A 402 2.45 1.56 9.64
N TYR A 403 2.08 0.70 10.59
CA TYR A 403 0.77 0.74 11.25
C TYR A 403 0.61 1.98 12.12
N GLU A 404 1.58 2.26 12.99
CA GLU A 404 1.57 3.43 13.87
C GLU A 404 1.46 4.75 13.08
N ASN A 405 2.06 4.77 11.88
CA ASN A 405 2.14 5.93 11.03
C ASN A 405 0.96 6.08 10.04
N VAL A 406 -0.14 5.33 10.18
CA VAL A 406 -1.29 5.46 9.25
C VAL A 406 -1.94 6.85 9.29
N PHE A 407 -1.94 7.49 10.46
CA PHE A 407 -2.61 8.78 10.69
C PHE A 407 -1.66 9.91 11.11
N VAL A 408 -0.36 9.67 11.24
CA VAL A 408 0.58 10.77 11.53
C VAL A 408 0.59 11.76 10.37
N ILE A 409 1.13 12.97 10.59
CA ILE A 409 1.34 13.92 9.51
C ILE A 409 2.52 13.44 8.68
N HIS A 410 2.32 13.23 7.39
CA HIS A 410 3.38 12.88 6.44
C HIS A 410 3.90 14.12 5.75
N TYR A 411 5.05 14.60 6.22
CA TYR A 411 5.75 15.71 5.58
C TYR A 411 6.48 15.25 4.30
N PRO A 412 6.71 16.16 3.34
CA PRO A 412 7.67 15.92 2.28
C PRO A 412 9.03 15.53 2.84
N ASP A 413 9.70 14.60 2.16
CA ASP A 413 11.05 14.12 2.51
C ASP A 413 11.17 13.47 3.91
N GLU A 414 10.06 13.08 4.53
CA GLU A 414 10.04 12.33 5.80
C GLU A 414 10.93 11.08 5.73
N GLU A 415 11.74 10.88 6.76
CA GLU A 415 12.60 9.71 6.92
C GLU A 415 12.21 8.96 8.19
N ARG A 416 11.83 7.69 8.06
CA ARG A 416 11.38 6.88 9.19
C ARG A 416 12.54 6.17 9.88
N GLY A 417 12.48 6.06 11.21
CA GLY A 417 13.60 5.67 12.06
C GLY A 417 13.75 4.18 12.30
N ALA A 418 12.66 3.40 12.24
CA ALA A 418 12.70 1.99 12.60
C ALA A 418 13.64 1.17 11.69
N ALA A 419 14.34 0.22 12.30
CA ALA A 419 15.32 -0.66 11.67
C ALA A 419 16.54 0.03 11.02
N ARG A 420 16.89 1.26 11.43
CA ARG A 420 18.07 2.00 10.93
C ARG A 420 19.19 2.15 11.99
N PRO A 421 20.47 2.22 11.56
CA PRO A 421 20.95 2.02 10.20
C PRO A 421 20.94 0.54 9.81
N LEU A 422 20.50 0.22 8.59
CA LEU A 422 20.41 -1.18 8.12
C LEU A 422 21.62 -1.60 7.28
N ARG A 423 21.92 -0.86 6.20
CA ARG A 423 23.08 -1.11 5.32
C ARG A 423 23.87 0.17 5.15
N THR A 424 25.15 0.13 5.44
CA THR A 424 26.03 1.29 5.40
C THR A 424 27.13 1.10 4.35
N ALA A 425 27.45 2.17 3.62
CA ALA A 425 28.62 2.17 2.75
C ALA A 425 29.91 2.19 3.61
N PRO A 426 31.07 1.72 3.08
CA PRO A 426 32.33 1.74 3.84
C PRO A 426 32.78 3.13 4.31
N CYS A 427 32.25 4.19 3.71
CA CYS A 427 32.51 5.58 4.11
C CYS A 427 31.46 6.15 5.08
N TYR A 428 30.51 5.34 5.58
CA TYR A 428 29.42 5.83 6.42
C TYR A 428 29.92 6.61 7.65
N ASP A 429 30.84 6.03 8.44
CA ASP A 429 31.38 6.68 9.62
C ASP A 429 32.09 8.00 9.26
N ARG A 430 32.87 7.99 8.17
CA ARG A 430 33.51 9.21 7.66
C ARG A 430 32.50 10.28 7.25
N LEU A 431 31.39 9.91 6.62
CA LEU A 431 30.35 10.86 6.24
C LEU A 431 29.64 11.41 7.48
N LYS A 432 29.37 10.55 8.46
CA LYS A 432 28.77 10.94 9.75
C LYS A 432 29.66 11.94 10.50
N ASP A 433 30.97 11.68 10.56
CA ASP A 433 31.95 12.59 11.15
C ASP A 433 32.02 13.94 10.42
N LEU A 434 31.67 13.98 9.13
CA LEU A 434 31.61 15.19 8.31
C LEU A 434 30.27 15.93 8.39
N GLY A 435 29.34 15.51 9.25
CA GLY A 435 28.04 16.18 9.39
C GLY A 435 26.88 15.52 8.66
N ALA A 436 27.04 14.33 8.06
CA ALA A 436 25.98 13.76 7.22
C ALA A 436 24.68 13.50 8.00
N VAL A 437 23.59 14.07 7.52
CA VAL A 437 22.23 13.71 7.89
C VAL A 437 21.73 12.67 6.89
N PHE A 438 21.39 11.48 7.38
CA PHE A 438 21.14 10.32 6.53
C PHE A 438 19.66 10.11 6.25
N GLY A 439 19.35 9.79 5.00
CA GLY A 439 18.12 9.15 4.57
C GLY A 439 18.33 7.70 4.17
N GLN A 440 17.22 6.99 3.92
CA GLN A 440 17.26 5.57 3.57
C GLN A 440 16.74 5.31 2.16
N LYS A 441 17.52 4.58 1.33
CA LYS A 441 17.03 4.05 0.04
C LYS A 441 17.41 2.58 -0.18
N PHE A 442 16.41 1.72 -0.41
CA PHE A 442 16.60 0.27 -0.63
C PHE A 442 17.49 -0.41 0.45
N GLY A 443 17.23 -0.05 1.72
CA GLY A 443 17.97 -0.48 2.90
C GLY A 443 19.32 0.22 3.13
N TRP A 444 19.79 1.08 2.22
CA TRP A 444 21.04 1.82 2.36
C TRP A 444 20.87 3.17 3.02
N GLU A 445 21.77 3.47 3.93
CA GLU A 445 21.99 4.82 4.45
C GLU A 445 22.71 5.68 3.40
N ARG A 446 22.11 6.81 3.05
CA ARG A 446 22.63 7.79 2.09
C ARG A 446 22.58 9.17 2.72
N ALA A 447 23.69 9.91 2.70
CA ALA A 447 23.70 11.30 3.12
C ALA A 447 22.71 12.10 2.24
N ASN A 448 21.72 12.73 2.87
CA ASN A 448 20.79 13.64 2.23
C ASN A 448 21.41 15.04 2.12
N TRP A 449 22.06 15.50 3.20
CA TRP A 449 22.79 16.76 3.30
C TRP A 449 23.83 16.70 4.43
N PHE A 450 24.69 17.72 4.56
CA PHE A 450 25.71 17.81 5.61
C PHE A 450 25.48 19.00 6.54
N ALA A 451 25.30 18.73 7.83
CA ALA A 451 25.21 19.72 8.89
C ALA A 451 26.60 20.35 9.16
N PRO A 452 26.73 21.68 9.09
CA PRO A 452 27.95 22.38 9.49
C PRO A 452 28.28 22.18 10.98
N GLU A 453 29.52 22.47 11.36
CA GLU A 453 29.92 22.49 12.76
C GLU A 453 29.02 23.42 13.58
N GLY A 454 28.49 22.92 14.70
CA GLY A 454 27.55 23.63 15.56
C GLY A 454 26.06 23.46 15.19
N THR A 455 25.74 22.83 14.06
CA THR A 455 24.36 22.50 13.67
C THR A 455 24.03 21.04 14.06
N PRO A 456 22.86 20.75 14.67
CA PRO A 456 22.42 19.38 14.92
C PRO A 456 22.36 18.54 13.63
N GLN A 457 22.81 17.29 13.69
CA GLN A 457 22.73 16.32 12.58
C GLN A 457 21.34 15.66 12.54
N GLU A 458 20.29 16.46 12.48
CA GLU A 458 18.91 16.01 12.45
C GLU A 458 18.14 16.74 11.36
N ASP A 459 17.18 16.04 10.76
CA ASP A 459 16.30 16.66 9.77
C ASP A 459 15.18 17.45 10.47
N HIS A 460 14.65 18.43 9.77
CA HIS A 460 13.44 19.15 10.15
C HIS A 460 12.47 18.98 8.99
N TRP A 461 11.32 18.35 9.22
CA TRP A 461 10.35 18.16 8.16
C TRP A 461 9.30 19.27 8.17
N SER A 462 8.94 19.75 6.98
CA SER A 462 8.03 20.89 6.84
C SER A 462 7.44 20.92 5.42
N PHE A 463 6.19 21.39 5.31
CA PHE A 463 5.54 21.67 4.01
C PHE A 463 6.09 22.92 3.30
N ARG A 464 7.07 23.59 3.91
CA ARG A 464 7.82 24.74 3.39
C ARG A 464 9.32 24.42 3.43
N ARG A 465 10.15 25.32 2.88
CA ARG A 465 11.61 25.16 2.90
C ARG A 465 12.10 24.89 4.32
N SER A 466 12.87 23.82 4.46
CA SER A 466 13.42 23.41 5.74
C SER A 466 14.79 24.04 6.03
N ASN A 467 15.32 23.80 7.23
CA ASN A 467 16.63 24.25 7.71
C ASN A 467 17.80 23.78 6.83
N TRP A 468 17.66 22.66 6.13
CA TRP A 468 18.69 22.15 5.21
C TRP A 468 18.77 22.89 3.88
N PHE A 469 17.81 23.76 3.55
CA PHE A 469 17.74 24.44 2.24
C PHE A 469 19.01 25.26 1.93
N GLU A 470 19.47 26.06 2.89
CA GLU A 470 20.68 26.86 2.72
C GLU A 470 21.94 25.99 2.66
N HIS A 471 21.99 24.93 3.46
CA HIS A 471 23.12 24.00 3.50
C HIS A 471 23.28 23.24 2.18
N VAL A 472 22.18 22.70 1.63
CA VAL A 472 22.17 22.07 0.30
C VAL A 472 22.51 23.09 -0.80
N GLY A 473 22.07 24.34 -0.66
CA GLY A 473 22.45 25.44 -1.55
C GLY A 473 23.97 25.66 -1.59
N ASN A 474 24.63 25.62 -0.42
CA ASN A 474 26.07 25.75 -0.31
C ASN A 474 26.82 24.56 -0.95
N GLU A 475 26.34 23.33 -0.74
CA GLU A 475 26.89 22.13 -1.39
C GLU A 475 26.83 22.24 -2.93
N CYS A 476 25.70 22.70 -3.45
CA CYS A 476 25.51 22.95 -4.88
C CYS A 476 26.49 24.02 -5.41
N ALA A 477 26.66 25.11 -4.67
CA ALA A 477 27.55 26.21 -5.05
C ALA A 477 29.03 25.77 -5.07
N ILE A 478 29.46 24.92 -4.14
CA ILE A 478 30.81 24.36 -4.09
C ILE A 478 31.08 23.53 -5.35
N ARG A 479 30.13 22.72 -5.81
CA ARG A 479 30.27 21.89 -7.02
C ARG A 479 30.53 22.71 -8.29
N LEU A 480 29.97 23.92 -8.37
CA LEU A 480 30.18 24.82 -9.51
C LEU A 480 31.59 25.45 -9.49
N ARG A 481 32.31 25.40 -8.35
CA ARG A 481 33.60 26.06 -8.14
C ARG A 481 34.76 25.08 -7.92
N MET A 482 34.49 23.86 -7.46
CA MET A 482 35.49 22.85 -7.07
C MET A 482 34.99 21.41 -7.29
N PRO A 483 35.89 20.40 -7.38
CA PRO A 483 35.48 19.00 -7.45
C PRO A 483 34.84 18.54 -6.13
N ALA A 484 33.60 18.06 -6.19
CA ALA A 484 32.89 17.45 -5.05
C ALA A 484 32.76 15.94 -5.22
N CYS A 485 32.90 15.17 -4.14
CA CYS A 485 32.79 13.71 -4.15
C CYS A 485 31.41 13.28 -3.64
N TRP A 486 30.61 12.64 -4.49
CA TRP A 486 29.32 12.04 -4.13
C TRP A 486 29.46 10.52 -4.13
N THR A 487 28.85 9.86 -3.14
CA THR A 487 28.82 8.41 -3.09
C THR A 487 27.78 7.85 -4.06
N CYS A 488 28.22 7.44 -5.24
CA CYS A 488 27.47 6.55 -6.11
C CYS A 488 28.06 5.15 -5.97
N ARG A 489 27.38 4.23 -5.28
CA ARG A 489 27.76 2.82 -5.39
C ARG A 489 27.21 2.29 -6.72
N PRO A 490 28.04 1.80 -7.65
CA PRO A 490 27.53 1.12 -8.83
C PRO A 490 26.76 -0.12 -8.39
N LEU A 491 25.60 -0.37 -9.01
CA LEU A 491 24.90 -1.64 -8.90
C LEU A 491 25.88 -2.77 -9.31
N PRO A 492 25.87 -3.94 -8.65
CA PRO A 492 26.74 -5.04 -9.02
C PRO A 492 26.56 -5.38 -10.51
N ASN A 493 27.66 -5.43 -11.25
CA ASN A 493 27.67 -5.85 -12.65
C ASN A 493 27.40 -7.36 -12.68
N ALA A 494 26.14 -7.77 -12.81
CA ALA A 494 25.81 -9.12 -13.24
C ALA A 494 26.30 -9.23 -14.68
N GLY A 495 27.35 -10.02 -14.92
CA GLY A 495 28.01 -10.11 -16.23
C GLY A 495 26.98 -10.30 -17.34
N PHE A 496 27.00 -9.43 -18.35
CA PHE A 496 26.13 -9.50 -19.52
C PHE A 496 26.53 -10.69 -20.40
N PRO A 497 25.75 -11.78 -20.49
CA PRO A 497 25.90 -12.76 -21.55
C PRO A 497 24.97 -12.35 -22.69
N ALA A 498 25.50 -11.71 -23.73
CA ALA A 498 24.92 -11.61 -25.09
C ALA A 498 23.39 -11.51 -25.28
N LEU A 499 22.62 -10.93 -24.35
CA LEU A 499 21.21 -10.58 -24.49
C LEU A 499 21.07 -9.08 -24.78
N ALA A 500 21.78 -8.62 -25.79
CA ALA A 500 21.57 -7.30 -26.37
C ALA A 500 21.35 -7.50 -27.87
N PRO A 501 20.09 -7.45 -28.30
CA PRO A 501 19.82 -6.41 -29.29
C PRO A 501 18.48 -5.65 -29.10
N ARG A 502 17.77 -5.74 -27.97
CA ARG A 502 16.40 -5.15 -27.89
C ARG A 502 15.89 -4.43 -26.62
N PRO A 503 16.57 -4.31 -25.45
CA PRO A 503 15.94 -3.64 -24.31
C PRO A 503 16.10 -2.12 -24.28
N SER A 504 16.85 -1.53 -25.22
CA SER A 504 17.10 -0.09 -25.23
C SER A 504 16.71 0.52 -26.57
N SER A 505 15.96 1.62 -26.54
CA SER A 505 15.74 2.51 -27.68
C SER A 505 16.99 3.30 -28.07
N THR A 506 18.07 3.21 -27.27
CA THR A 506 19.34 3.87 -27.54
C THR A 506 20.31 2.88 -28.18
N ILE A 507 20.99 3.30 -29.23
CA ILE A 507 22.09 2.54 -29.83
C ILE A 507 23.18 2.40 -28.78
N LEU A 508 23.46 1.16 -28.37
CA LEU A 508 24.59 0.90 -27.47
C LEU A 508 25.89 1.39 -28.14
N PRO A 509 26.74 2.13 -27.42
CA PRO A 509 28.01 2.56 -27.97
C PRO A 509 28.82 1.34 -28.40
N PRO A 510 29.46 1.34 -29.59
CA PRO A 510 30.14 0.17 -30.11
C PRO A 510 31.20 -0.31 -29.12
N THR A 511 31.11 -1.58 -28.72
CA THR A 511 32.03 -2.25 -27.82
C THR A 511 33.37 -2.49 -28.52
N SER A 512 34.21 -1.46 -28.63
CA SER A 512 35.62 -1.67 -28.94
C SER A 512 36.36 -2.18 -27.70
N CYS A 513 36.37 -3.50 -27.54
CA CYS A 513 37.19 -4.18 -26.55
C CYS A 513 38.66 -4.10 -27.00
N ARG A 514 39.35 -2.98 -26.71
CA ARG A 514 40.82 -2.96 -26.67
C ARG A 514 41.25 -3.15 -25.23
N ARG A 515 41.83 -4.32 -24.93
CA ARG A 515 42.73 -4.47 -23.78
C ARG A 515 43.85 -3.45 -23.93
N ALA A 516 43.83 -2.40 -23.12
CA ALA A 516 44.96 -1.51 -22.93
C ALA A 516 45.34 -1.54 -21.45
N SER A 517 46.32 -2.39 -21.12
CA SER A 517 47.17 -2.23 -19.95
C SER A 517 47.96 -0.93 -20.12
N GLY A 518 47.77 0.04 -19.22
CA GLY A 518 48.59 1.24 -19.18
C GLY A 518 47.85 2.44 -18.60
N ALA A 519 48.42 3.00 -17.54
CA ALA A 519 48.00 4.25 -16.94
C ALA A 519 47.91 5.35 -18.01
N TYR A 520 46.74 5.98 -18.14
CA TYR A 520 46.58 7.20 -18.92
C TYR A 520 45.73 8.21 -18.11
N ARG A 521 46.41 9.24 -17.59
CA ARG A 521 45.79 10.54 -17.34
C ARG A 521 45.41 11.13 -18.70
N SER A 522 44.20 11.64 -18.87
CA SER A 522 43.84 12.45 -20.05
C SER A 522 42.99 13.65 -19.66
N PRO A 523 43.41 14.88 -20.03
CA PRO A 523 42.64 16.11 -19.88
C PRO A 523 41.84 16.37 -21.16
N CYS A 524 40.54 16.07 -21.16
CA CYS A 524 39.67 16.40 -22.30
C CYS A 524 38.20 16.55 -21.86
N ALA A 525 37.92 17.46 -20.93
CA ALA A 525 36.55 17.86 -20.58
C ALA A 525 36.13 19.21 -21.18
N ASP A 526 37.05 19.94 -21.86
CA ASP A 526 36.88 21.38 -22.09
C ASP A 526 36.56 21.80 -23.54
N ARG A 527 36.31 20.84 -24.46
CA ARG A 527 36.02 21.17 -25.88
C ARG A 527 34.66 20.76 -26.42
N ALA A 528 33.83 20.07 -25.64
CA ALA A 528 32.49 19.66 -26.10
C ALA A 528 31.37 20.65 -25.72
N TRP A 529 31.62 21.59 -24.80
CA TRP A 529 30.59 22.51 -24.27
C TRP A 529 30.35 23.80 -25.09
N ARG A 530 31.17 24.10 -26.10
CA ARG A 530 31.07 25.36 -26.87
C ARG A 530 30.31 25.28 -28.21
N ARG A 531 29.57 24.19 -28.49
CA ARG A 531 28.86 24.04 -29.78
C ARG A 531 27.32 23.96 -29.73
N ALA A 532 26.70 24.06 -28.55
CA ALA A 532 25.25 23.84 -28.42
C ALA A 532 24.38 25.08 -28.14
N PHE A 533 24.95 26.29 -27.98
CA PHE A 533 24.17 27.51 -27.79
C PHE A 533 24.60 28.61 -28.77
N ARG A 534 23.93 28.71 -29.91
CA ARG A 534 23.79 29.98 -30.65
C ARG A 534 22.37 30.47 -30.42
N ILE A 535 22.26 31.49 -29.58
CA ILE A 535 21.08 32.31 -29.36
C ILE A 535 20.89 33.16 -30.63
N HIS A 536 19.71 33.12 -31.24
CA HIS A 536 19.27 34.11 -32.22
C HIS A 536 18.61 35.27 -31.46
N ASP A 537 19.18 36.46 -31.60
CA ASP A 537 18.60 37.72 -31.16
C ASP A 537 17.57 38.19 -32.21
N PRO A 538 16.37 38.67 -31.82
CA PRO A 538 15.41 39.24 -32.76
C PRO A 538 15.67 40.74 -32.99
N ALA A 539 15.45 41.18 -34.24
CA ALA A 539 15.21 42.58 -34.60
C ALA A 539 13.71 42.86 -34.62
#